data_AF-A0A2M9BRI4-F1
#
_entry.id   AF-A0A2M9BRI4-F1
#
_cell.length_a   1.000
_cell.length_b   1.000
_cell.length_c   1.000
_cell.angle_alpha   90.00
_cell.angle_beta   90.00
_cell.angle_gamma   90.00
#
_symmetry.space_group_name_H-M   'P 1'
#
loop_
_entity.id
_entity.type
_entity.pdbx_description
1 polymer ?
#
loop_
_entity_poly.entity_id
_entity_poly.type
_entity_poly.pdbx_seq_one_letter_code
_entity_poly.pdbx_strand_id
1 'polypeptide(L)'
;MTLHDASALAQAHLQEANRTGLTPDDYEYVLSEPVEYAHCYYFDYQLCHRFGLPESQWEIFAGAPGFAVNRQTGEVSVVSWGELPQLPQQSAIWQHSRQRAAELARTPLSLATLRRYLPLPLPELAAFYQQLRQPEMQQKQREAALLAQLLLAAGIQV
;
A
#
# COMPACT_ATOMS: atom_id res chain seq x y z
N MET A 1 -4.43 1.38 9.75
CA MET A 1 -3.33 2.19 10.30
C MET A 1 -3.63 3.67 10.16
N THR A 2 -3.31 4.46 11.18
CA THR A 2 -3.40 5.94 11.11
C THR A 2 -2.11 6.54 10.55
N LEU A 3 -2.13 7.82 10.18
CA LEU A 3 -0.91 8.51 9.76
C LEU A 3 0.12 8.59 10.89
N HIS A 4 -0.32 8.78 12.14
CA HIS A 4 0.57 8.81 13.29
C HIS A 4 1.35 7.50 13.46
N ASP A 5 0.66 6.36 13.34
CA ASP A 5 1.29 5.03 13.42
C ASP A 5 2.29 4.83 12.26
N ALA A 6 1.92 5.26 11.05
CA ALA A 6 2.77 5.17 9.87
C ALA A 6 4.04 6.01 10.03
N SER A 7 3.91 7.25 10.54
CA SER A 7 5.05 8.14 10.83
C SER A 7 5.96 7.55 11.91
N ALA A 8 5.42 6.88 12.93
CA ALA A 8 6.23 6.21 13.94
C ALA A 8 7.06 5.06 13.34
N LEU A 9 6.46 4.23 12.47
CA LEU A 9 7.17 3.17 11.75
C LEU A 9 8.23 3.73 10.80
N ALA A 10 7.89 4.80 10.06
CA ALA A 10 8.83 5.49 9.18
C ALA A 10 10.01 6.08 9.95
N GLN A 11 9.76 6.72 11.10
CA GLN A 11 10.81 7.25 11.95
C GLN A 11 11.73 6.16 12.48
N ALA A 12 11.18 5.01 12.91
CA ALA A 12 11.97 3.87 13.37
C ALA A 12 12.83 3.29 12.24
N HIS A 13 12.29 3.18 11.02
CA HIS A 13 13.03 2.75 9.83
C HIS A 13 14.22 3.67 9.53
N LEU A 14 14.00 4.99 9.54
CA LEU A 14 15.07 5.96 9.31
C LEU A 14 16.13 5.95 10.42
N GLN A 15 15.72 5.83 11.68
CA GLN A 15 16.66 5.71 12.81
C GLN A 15 17.56 4.47 12.66
N GLU A 16 16.98 3.35 12.23
CA GLU A 16 17.76 2.14 11.98
C GLU A 16 18.72 2.30 10.80
N ALA A 17 18.27 2.92 9.70
CA ALA A 17 19.13 3.21 8.55
C ALA A 17 20.31 4.11 8.93
N ASN A 18 20.06 5.16 9.72
CA ASN A 18 21.09 6.07 10.23
C ASN A 18 22.08 5.37 11.18
N ARG A 19 21.58 4.44 12.00
CA ARG A 19 22.40 3.66 12.96
C ARG A 19 23.28 2.62 12.29
N THR A 20 22.79 2.00 11.22
CA THR A 20 23.48 0.90 10.52
C THR A 20 24.46 1.37 9.45
N GLY A 21 24.54 2.68 9.19
CA GLY A 21 25.45 3.25 8.19
C GLY A 21 24.97 3.08 6.76
N LEU A 22 23.66 2.91 6.55
CA LEU A 22 23.06 2.96 5.21
C LEU A 22 22.99 4.40 4.67
N THR A 23 23.15 5.40 5.54
CA THR A 23 23.34 6.80 5.18
C THR A 23 24.78 7.10 4.79
N PRO A 24 25.01 8.02 3.84
CA PRO A 24 26.33 8.59 3.61
C PRO A 24 26.94 9.21 4.88
N ASP A 25 28.28 9.20 4.96
CA ASP A 25 29.03 9.84 6.04
C ASP A 25 28.66 11.33 6.14
N ASP A 26 28.54 11.86 7.34
CA ASP A 26 28.14 13.24 7.64
C ASP A 26 26.67 13.62 7.32
N TYR A 27 25.87 12.68 6.82
CA TYR A 27 24.43 12.88 6.60
C TYR A 27 23.57 11.99 7.52
N GLU A 28 22.30 12.35 7.63
CA GLU A 28 21.27 11.53 8.24
C GLU A 28 20.00 11.57 7.39
N TYR A 29 19.27 10.46 7.32
CA TYR A 29 17.91 10.49 6.80
C TYR A 29 16.98 11.16 7.81
N VAL A 30 16.15 12.06 7.31
CA VAL A 30 15.12 12.76 8.07
C VAL A 30 13.74 12.43 7.51
N LEU A 31 12.74 12.47 8.39
CA LEU A 31 11.37 12.12 8.02
C LEU A 31 10.77 13.22 7.14
N SER A 32 10.38 12.87 5.91
CA SER A 32 9.66 13.76 5.01
C SER A 32 8.18 13.89 5.38
N GLU A 33 7.50 14.85 4.75
CA GLU A 33 6.04 14.81 4.69
C GLU A 33 5.60 13.57 3.89
N PRO A 34 4.59 12.81 4.38
CA PRO A 34 4.09 11.64 3.70
C PRO A 34 3.15 11.98 2.55
N VAL A 35 3.20 11.17 1.49
CA VAL A 35 2.16 11.11 0.47
C VAL A 35 1.20 9.97 0.81
N GLU A 36 -0.08 10.29 1.00
CA GLU A 36 -1.09 9.29 1.33
C GLU A 36 -1.66 8.61 0.07
N TYR A 37 -1.57 7.28 0.05
CA TYR A 37 -2.24 6.43 -0.92
C TYR A 37 -3.27 5.53 -0.22
N ALA A 38 -4.17 4.93 -1.00
CA ALA A 38 -5.24 4.10 -0.46
C ALA A 38 -4.73 2.89 0.33
N HIS A 39 -3.57 2.35 -0.05
CA HIS A 39 -3.00 1.13 0.50
C HIS A 39 -1.70 1.35 1.30
N CYS A 40 -1.05 2.50 1.18
CA CYS A 40 0.21 2.80 1.86
C CYS A 40 0.35 4.30 2.19
N TYR A 41 1.32 4.61 3.03
CA TYR A 41 1.88 5.96 3.17
C TYR A 41 3.30 5.94 2.60
N TYR A 42 3.59 6.81 1.65
CA TYR A 42 4.91 6.92 1.02
C TYR A 42 5.70 8.08 1.64
N PHE A 43 7.00 7.88 1.84
CA PHE A 43 7.93 8.85 2.39
C PHE A 43 9.17 8.92 1.50
N ASP A 44 9.65 10.14 1.24
CA ASP A 44 10.91 10.35 0.52
C ASP A 44 12.09 10.10 1.45
N TYR A 45 13.18 9.58 0.90
CA TYR A 45 14.47 9.63 1.58
C TYR A 45 15.05 11.04 1.48
N GLN A 46 14.75 11.87 2.47
CA GLN A 46 15.36 13.18 2.62
C GLN A 46 16.62 13.09 3.45
N LEU A 47 17.68 13.77 3.02
CA LEU A 47 18.94 13.87 3.74
C LEU A 47 19.04 15.21 4.45
N CYS A 48 19.71 15.21 5.60
CA CYS A 48 20.16 16.40 6.29
C CYS A 48 21.65 16.26 6.60
N HIS A 49 22.43 17.32 6.36
CA HIS A 49 23.84 17.34 6.74
C HIS A 49 23.98 17.58 8.25
N ARG A 50 24.68 16.68 8.96
CA ARG A 50 24.80 16.69 10.43
C ARG A 50 25.45 17.96 10.99
N PHE A 51 26.32 18.59 10.20
CA PHE A 51 27.02 19.83 10.59
C PHE A 51 26.36 21.11 10.07
N GLY A 52 25.15 21.02 9.49
CA GLY A 52 24.38 22.20 9.07
C GLY A 52 24.99 22.96 7.90
N LEU A 53 25.64 22.27 6.95
CA LEU A 53 26.08 22.90 5.72
C LEU A 53 24.87 23.36 4.89
N PRO A 54 24.98 24.45 4.13
CA PRO A 54 23.93 24.85 3.20
C PRO A 54 23.79 23.84 2.06
N GLU A 55 22.57 23.62 1.56
CA GLU A 55 22.25 22.64 0.51
C GLU A 55 23.10 22.79 -0.76
N SER A 56 23.55 24.00 -1.09
CA SER A 56 24.43 24.26 -2.25
C SER A 56 25.82 23.63 -2.13
N GLN A 57 26.20 23.17 -0.94
CA GLN A 57 27.46 22.49 -0.66
C GLN A 57 27.28 20.99 -0.39
N TRP A 58 26.04 20.48 -0.50
CA TRP A 58 25.77 19.06 -0.27
C TRP A 58 26.25 18.23 -1.45
N GLU A 59 26.70 17.02 -1.13
CA GLU A 59 26.95 16.00 -2.14
C GLU A 59 25.62 15.50 -2.73
N ILE A 60 25.66 15.12 -4.00
CA ILE A 60 24.50 14.57 -4.70
C ILE A 60 24.57 13.06 -4.62
N PHE A 61 23.59 12.45 -3.97
CA PHE A 61 23.46 11.01 -3.84
C PHE A 61 22.41 10.46 -4.81
N ALA A 62 22.71 9.29 -5.39
CA ALA A 62 21.75 8.50 -6.15
C ALA A 62 21.35 7.27 -5.34
N GLY A 63 20.06 7.04 -5.17
CA GLY A 63 19.52 5.93 -4.39
C GLY A 63 18.06 5.70 -4.70
N ALA A 64 17.40 4.85 -3.89
CA ALA A 64 15.95 4.72 -3.95
C ALA A 64 15.29 6.08 -3.61
N PRO A 65 14.18 6.45 -4.28
CA PRO A 65 13.49 7.71 -4.00
C PRO A 65 12.92 7.76 -2.58
N GLY A 66 12.51 6.61 -2.03
CA GLY A 66 11.82 6.58 -0.75
C GLY A 66 11.43 5.17 -0.33
N PHE A 67 10.45 5.11 0.56
CA PHE A 67 9.89 3.87 1.10
C PHE A 67 8.40 4.06 1.38
N ALA A 68 7.68 2.95 1.48
CA ALA A 68 6.25 2.94 1.78
C ALA A 68 5.96 2.11 3.03
N VAL A 69 4.98 2.56 3.82
CA VAL A 69 4.44 1.81 4.95
C VAL A 69 3.05 1.30 4.58
N ASN A 70 2.88 -0.02 4.52
CA ASN A 70 1.61 -0.65 4.16
C ASN A 70 0.54 -0.41 5.24
N ARG A 71 -0.63 0.10 4.86
CA ARG A 71 -1.70 0.50 5.81
C ARG A 71 -2.39 -0.66 6.51
N GLN A 72 -2.29 -1.86 5.95
CA GLN A 72 -2.91 -3.08 6.49
C GLN A 72 -1.91 -3.86 7.35
N THR A 73 -0.70 -4.09 6.85
CA THR A 73 0.29 -4.94 7.51
C THR A 73 1.27 -4.18 8.40
N GLY A 74 1.44 -2.87 8.18
CA GLY A 74 2.50 -2.07 8.83
C GLY A 74 3.89 -2.36 8.29
N GLU A 75 4.02 -3.18 7.24
CA GLU A 75 5.30 -3.50 6.61
C GLU A 75 5.90 -2.26 5.95
N VAL A 76 7.21 -2.07 6.15
CA VAL A 76 8.00 -1.02 5.50
C VAL A 76 8.75 -1.63 4.33
N SER A 77 8.57 -1.09 3.14
CA SER A 77 9.26 -1.52 1.92
C SER A 77 9.90 -0.36 1.19
N VAL A 78 11.12 -0.57 0.70
CA VAL A 78 11.80 0.42 -0.15
C VAL A 78 11.09 0.50 -1.49
N VAL A 79 10.86 1.71 -1.99
CA VAL A 79 10.22 1.95 -3.28
C VAL A 79 11.31 2.39 -4.25
N SER A 80 11.48 1.65 -5.35
CA SER A 80 12.42 2.03 -6.41
C SER A 80 11.85 3.12 -7.33
N TRP A 81 12.71 3.75 -8.14
CA TRP A 81 12.29 4.71 -9.17
C TRP A 81 11.30 4.12 -10.19
N GLY A 82 11.35 2.80 -10.44
CA GLY A 82 10.42 2.13 -11.34
C GLY A 82 9.05 1.88 -10.70
N GLU A 83 8.98 1.76 -9.37
CA GLU A 83 7.75 1.52 -8.61
C GLU A 83 7.04 2.81 -8.22
N LEU A 84 7.78 3.89 -7.96
CA LEU A 84 7.24 5.19 -7.59
C LEU A 84 6.08 5.68 -8.50
N PRO A 85 6.20 5.68 -9.85
CA PRO A 85 5.10 6.09 -10.72
C PRO A 85 3.89 5.13 -10.71
N GLN A 86 4.04 3.93 -10.15
CA GLN A 86 2.97 2.95 -10.04
C GLN A 86 2.11 3.17 -8.79
N LEU A 87 2.63 3.81 -7.73
CA LEU A 87 1.88 4.02 -6.48
C LEU A 87 0.54 4.76 -6.69
N PRO A 88 0.45 5.86 -7.48
CA PRO A 88 -0.83 6.50 -7.76
C PRO A 88 -1.80 5.58 -8.53
N GLN A 89 -1.28 4.79 -9.47
CA GLN A 89 -2.09 3.86 -10.27
C GLN A 89 -2.66 2.75 -9.40
N GLN A 90 -1.81 2.14 -8.56
CA GLN A 90 -2.22 1.14 -7.58
C GLN A 90 -3.25 1.73 -6.61
N SER A 91 -3.04 2.96 -6.12
CA SER A 91 -4.00 3.65 -5.25
C SER A 91 -5.38 3.81 -5.91
N ALA A 92 -5.41 4.19 -7.19
CA ALA A 92 -6.66 4.33 -7.94
C ALA A 92 -7.38 2.97 -8.11
N ILE A 93 -6.64 1.90 -8.42
CA ILE A 93 -7.19 0.53 -8.50
C ILE A 93 -7.77 0.13 -7.15
N TRP A 94 -7.05 0.38 -6.05
CA TRP A 94 -7.53 0.10 -4.69
C TRP A 94 -8.85 0.80 -4.37
N GLN A 95 -8.95 2.10 -4.67
CA GLN A 95 -10.17 2.87 -4.45
C GLN A 95 -11.33 2.34 -5.30
N HIS A 96 -11.09 2.06 -6.58
CA HIS A 96 -12.10 1.52 -7.48
C HIS A 96 -12.60 0.16 -7.02
N SER A 97 -11.68 -0.76 -6.70
CA SER A 97 -12.00 -2.11 -6.22
C SER A 97 -12.76 -2.06 -4.89
N ARG A 98 -12.41 -1.15 -3.98
CA ARG A 98 -13.12 -0.96 -2.71
C ARG A 98 -14.55 -0.46 -2.93
N GLN A 99 -14.73 0.55 -3.78
CA GLN A 99 -16.06 1.02 -4.12
C GLN A 99 -16.91 -0.11 -4.74
N ARG A 100 -16.34 -0.85 -5.69
CA ARG A 100 -17.01 -1.97 -6.35
C ARG A 100 -17.38 -3.08 -5.36
N ALA A 101 -16.48 -3.43 -4.45
CA ALA A 101 -16.73 -4.42 -3.41
C ALA A 101 -17.90 -4.02 -2.51
N ALA A 102 -17.96 -2.75 -2.10
CA ALA A 102 -19.05 -2.21 -1.28
C ALA A 102 -20.40 -2.23 -2.02
N GLU A 103 -20.42 -1.90 -3.32
CA GLU A 103 -21.60 -2.00 -4.19
C GLU A 103 -22.08 -3.46 -4.32
N LEU A 104 -21.16 -4.38 -4.61
CA LEU A 104 -21.45 -5.81 -4.76
C LEU A 104 -21.94 -6.43 -3.45
N ALA A 105 -21.39 -6.03 -2.30
CA ALA A 105 -21.79 -6.54 -0.99
C ALA A 105 -23.23 -6.16 -0.60
N ARG A 106 -23.78 -5.08 -1.17
CA ARG A 106 -25.13 -4.55 -0.91
C ARG A 106 -26.19 -5.08 -1.87
N THR A 107 -25.79 -5.61 -3.02
CA THR A 107 -26.74 -6.07 -4.05
C THR A 107 -26.92 -7.59 -4.00
N PRO A 108 -28.07 -8.12 -4.46
CA PRO A 108 -28.24 -9.56 -4.63
C PRO A 108 -27.21 -10.12 -5.61
N LEU A 109 -26.30 -10.95 -5.11
CA LEU A 109 -25.23 -11.54 -5.92
C LEU A 109 -25.73 -12.76 -6.69
N SER A 110 -25.33 -12.83 -7.96
CA SER A 110 -25.47 -14.01 -8.80
C SER A 110 -24.09 -14.47 -9.30
N LEU A 111 -23.98 -15.74 -9.70
CA LEU A 111 -22.75 -16.25 -10.33
C LEU A 111 -22.40 -15.47 -11.61
N ALA A 112 -23.40 -15.07 -12.40
CA ALA A 112 -23.19 -14.26 -13.60
C ALA A 112 -22.61 -12.88 -13.26
N THR A 113 -23.07 -12.27 -12.17
CA THR A 113 -22.52 -11.02 -11.66
C THR A 113 -21.05 -11.20 -11.29
N LEU A 114 -20.71 -12.22 -10.48
CA LEU A 114 -19.32 -12.43 -10.04
C LEU A 114 -18.39 -12.74 -11.22
N ARG A 115 -18.82 -13.54 -12.21
CA ARG A 115 -18.04 -13.88 -13.40
C ARG A 115 -17.64 -12.66 -14.22
N ARG A 116 -18.42 -11.58 -14.19
CA ARG A 116 -18.11 -10.33 -14.90
C ARG A 116 -16.91 -9.60 -14.31
N TYR A 117 -16.65 -9.77 -13.01
CA TYR A 117 -15.64 -9.00 -12.27
C TYR A 117 -14.45 -9.85 -11.83
N LEU A 118 -14.65 -11.16 -11.62
CA LEU A 118 -13.65 -12.07 -11.09
C LEU A 118 -13.24 -13.08 -12.17
N PRO A 119 -11.99 -13.06 -12.63
CA PRO A 119 -11.48 -14.00 -13.64
C PRO A 119 -11.14 -15.36 -12.99
N LEU A 120 -12.02 -15.88 -12.14
CA LEU A 120 -11.85 -17.18 -11.48
C LEU A 120 -12.38 -18.31 -12.38
N PRO A 121 -11.71 -19.48 -12.41
CA PRO A 121 -12.27 -20.72 -12.91
C PRO A 121 -13.66 -21.01 -12.32
N LEU A 122 -14.54 -21.64 -13.10
CA LEU A 122 -15.93 -21.89 -12.69
C LEU A 122 -16.06 -22.60 -11.31
N PRO A 123 -15.26 -23.63 -10.98
CA PRO A 123 -15.36 -24.29 -9.68
C PRO A 123 -15.02 -23.35 -8.51
N GLU A 124 -13.97 -22.55 -8.67
CA GLU A 124 -13.51 -21.57 -7.67
C GLU A 124 -14.52 -20.44 -7.50
N LEU A 125 -15.07 -19.95 -8.62
CA LEU A 125 -16.13 -18.94 -8.61
C LEU A 125 -17.39 -19.45 -7.90
N ALA A 126 -17.75 -20.72 -8.10
CA ALA A 126 -18.89 -21.35 -7.44
C ALA A 126 -18.66 -21.51 -5.94
N ALA A 127 -17.47 -21.97 -5.52
CA ALA A 127 -17.09 -22.07 -4.12
C ALA A 127 -17.11 -20.70 -3.43
N PHE A 128 -16.52 -19.68 -4.06
CA PHE A 128 -16.52 -18.32 -3.56
C PHE A 128 -17.94 -17.76 -3.43
N TYR A 129 -18.80 -17.99 -4.42
CA TYR A 129 -20.20 -17.59 -4.36
C TYR A 129 -20.96 -18.22 -3.17
N GLN A 130 -20.73 -19.50 -2.90
CA GLN A 130 -21.34 -20.18 -1.74
C GLN A 130 -20.84 -19.57 -0.42
N GLN A 131 -19.54 -19.29 -0.32
CA GLN A 131 -18.95 -18.62 0.85
C GLN A 131 -19.62 -17.26 1.11
N LEU A 132 -19.80 -16.43 0.08
CA LEU A 132 -20.43 -15.11 0.25
C LEU A 132 -21.88 -15.16 0.75
N ARG A 133 -22.56 -16.31 0.59
CA ARG A 133 -23.96 -16.54 0.96
C ARG A 133 -24.15 -17.22 2.30
N GLN A 134 -23.07 -17.53 3.01
CA GLN A 134 -23.16 -18.07 4.37
C GLN A 134 -23.99 -17.13 5.26
N PRO A 135 -24.99 -17.63 6.01
CA PRO A 135 -25.88 -16.82 6.84
C PRO A 135 -25.12 -15.98 7.87
N GLU A 136 -24.05 -16.53 8.42
CA GLU A 136 -23.16 -15.92 9.41
C GLU A 136 -22.23 -14.84 8.83
N MET A 137 -22.08 -14.75 7.50
CA MET A 137 -21.18 -13.78 6.89
C MET A 137 -21.77 -12.37 6.97
N GLN A 138 -21.14 -11.53 7.79
CA GLN A 138 -21.52 -10.13 7.93
C GLN A 138 -21.21 -9.35 6.65
N GLN A 139 -21.95 -8.26 6.41
CA GLN A 139 -21.76 -7.42 5.22
C GLN A 139 -20.31 -6.92 5.07
N LYS A 140 -19.65 -6.53 6.17
CA LYS A 140 -18.23 -6.10 6.15
C LYS A 140 -17.28 -7.22 5.75
N GLN A 141 -17.55 -8.46 6.18
CA GLN A 141 -16.75 -9.62 5.80
C GLN A 141 -16.95 -9.96 4.32
N ARG A 142 -18.19 -9.86 3.84
CA ARG A 142 -18.51 -10.03 2.41
C ARG A 142 -17.79 -8.99 1.55
N GLU A 143 -17.83 -7.73 1.95
CA GLU A 143 -17.11 -6.63 1.29
C GLU A 143 -15.59 -6.89 1.27
N ALA A 144 -15.00 -7.29 2.40
CA ALA A 144 -13.57 -7.59 2.49
C ALA A 144 -13.17 -8.76 1.57
N ALA A 145 -13.96 -9.84 1.54
CA ALA A 145 -13.71 -10.98 0.67
C ALA A 145 -13.80 -10.61 -0.82
N LEU A 146 -14.80 -9.81 -1.20
CA LEU A 146 -14.94 -9.29 -2.56
C LEU A 146 -13.77 -8.38 -2.94
N LEU A 147 -13.36 -7.48 -2.03
CA LEU A 147 -12.23 -6.59 -2.25
C LEU A 147 -10.94 -7.38 -2.50
N ALA A 148 -10.65 -8.39 -1.67
CA ALA A 148 -9.47 -9.23 -1.84
C ALA A 148 -9.44 -9.89 -3.24
N GLN A 149 -10.56 -10.46 -3.69
CA GLN A 149 -10.63 -11.07 -5.02
C GLN A 149 -10.50 -10.06 -6.17
N LEU A 150 -11.08 -8.86 -6.03
CA LEU A 150 -10.96 -7.79 -7.03
C LEU A 150 -9.53 -7.27 -7.15
N LEU A 151 -8.80 -7.17 -6.04
CA LEU A 151 -7.39 -6.74 -6.04
C LEU A 151 -6.49 -7.81 -6.67
N LEU A 152 -6.69 -9.08 -6.31
CA LEU A 152 -5.99 -10.20 -6.95
C LEU A 152 -6.23 -10.23 -8.47
N ALA A 153 -7.48 -10.02 -8.90
CA ALA A 153 -7.83 -9.92 -10.31
C ALA A 153 -7.13 -8.77 -11.05
N ALA A 154 -6.80 -7.69 -10.32
CA ALA A 154 -6.08 -6.54 -10.85
C ALA A 154 -4.55 -6.68 -10.73
N GLY A 155 -4.04 -7.84 -10.31
CA GLY A 155 -2.60 -8.10 -10.13
C GLY A 155 -1.98 -7.44 -8.89
N ILE A 156 -2.81 -6.99 -7.94
CA ILE A 156 -2.36 -6.41 -6.68
C ILE A 156 -2.28 -7.51 -5.62
N GLN A 157 -1.11 -7.68 -5.01
CA GLN A 157 -0.96 -8.53 -3.84
C GLN A 157 -1.58 -7.84 -2.62
N VAL A 158 -2.35 -8.61 -1.84
CA VAL A 158 -3.14 -8.14 -0.70
C VAL A 158 -2.58 -8.72 0.58
#